data_AF-R1ECU4-F1
#
_entry.id   AF-R1ECU4-F1
#
_cell.length_a   1.000
_cell.length_b   1.000
_cell.length_c   1.000
_cell.angle_alpha   90.00
_cell.angle_beta   90.00
_cell.angle_gamma   90.00
#
_symmetry.space_group_name_H-M   'P 1'
#
loop_
_entity.id
_entity.type
_entity.pdbx_description
1 polymer ?
#
loop_
_entity_poly.entity_id
_entity_poly.type
_entity_poly.pdbx_seq_one_letter_code
_entity_poly.pdbx_strand_id
1 'polypeptide(L)'
;MEQHDRLVRFLGYGNAGSVHEAIIDGTTCALKLFVDARKFAAELAAYTTIETALDPLDRKRICAFHGVYPRVHDLAGSAWPHEAVHTHGLRLALQTGPTLDECLEAGSLSRDERHDIYLQLQATLRALHASTGVAHGSVHGRNVVVDRRRRRVVLLDFSSSSLRRDAEPAQWLRRTARDWEGLDEMLADVAARALRKGVGDALRRKILSAEHMERLALAAAGEGVGVDAAIGEQGQGREEGQEREDVGVEDRRGEQGRIVDAAENEVWADKERGTADTAGDGEWVEEERGTADAAEEAKEWLGDDCWLVDAVTQLSTAIRDSALIPTSYARALRVEAEEVLRRLLRKYFGELPCGGDMVFRDALGSGDDHVARGVKRKRS
;
A
#
# COMPACT_ATOMS: atom_id res chain seq x y z
N MET A 1 -7.45 36.66 32.14
CA MET A 1 -7.02 36.94 30.76
C MET A 1 -7.94 36.15 29.86
N GLU A 2 -8.78 36.83 29.08
CA GLU A 2 -9.53 36.16 28.01
C GLU A 2 -8.51 35.66 26.99
N GLN A 3 -8.49 34.34 26.74
CA GLN A 3 -7.69 33.81 25.65
C GLN A 3 -8.37 34.22 24.35
N HIS A 4 -7.77 35.15 23.62
CA HIS A 4 -8.24 35.52 22.30
C HIS A 4 -8.06 34.34 21.33
N ASP A 5 -9.10 34.09 20.54
CA ASP A 5 -9.04 33.16 19.42
C ASP A 5 -7.82 33.49 18.55
N ARG A 6 -7.03 32.48 18.17
CA ARG A 6 -5.81 32.71 17.39
C ARG A 6 -5.39 31.50 16.57
N LEU A 7 -4.72 31.77 15.46
CA LEU A 7 -3.93 30.76 14.75
C LEU A 7 -2.64 30.49 15.53
N VAL A 8 -2.23 29.22 15.56
CA VAL A 8 -1.00 28.75 16.23
C VAL A 8 0.07 28.45 15.19
N ARG A 9 -0.22 27.56 14.23
CA ARG A 9 0.71 27.21 13.15
C ARG A 9 -0.02 26.70 11.91
N PHE A 10 0.63 26.84 10.77
CA PHE A 10 0.19 26.25 9.51
C PHE A 10 0.37 24.73 9.52
N LEU A 11 -0.65 23.99 9.10
CA LEU A 11 -0.64 22.52 9.01
C LEU A 11 -0.60 22.03 7.56
N GLY A 12 -1.20 22.78 6.63
CA GLY A 12 -1.19 22.38 5.22
C GLY A 12 -2.03 23.29 4.34
N TYR A 13 -1.85 23.13 3.03
CA TYR A 13 -2.61 23.83 2.00
C TYR A 13 -3.06 22.84 0.94
N GLY A 14 -4.28 23.05 0.44
CA GLY A 14 -4.85 22.30 -0.66
C GLY A 14 -5.67 23.19 -1.57
N ASN A 15 -6.31 22.59 -2.56
CA ASN A 15 -7.12 23.33 -3.54
C ASN A 15 -8.29 24.10 -2.88
N ALA A 16 -8.78 23.66 -1.72
CA ALA A 16 -9.87 24.32 -1.02
C ALA A 16 -9.43 25.53 -0.18
N GLY A 17 -8.16 25.61 0.18
CA GLY A 17 -7.59 26.63 1.04
C GLY A 17 -6.53 26.07 1.98
N SER A 18 -6.42 26.64 3.18
CA SER A 18 -5.37 26.29 4.14
C SER A 18 -5.95 25.70 5.42
N VAL A 19 -5.16 24.90 6.12
CA VAL A 19 -5.49 24.34 7.43
C VAL A 19 -4.45 24.81 8.43
N HIS A 20 -4.90 25.29 9.57
CA HIS A 20 -4.06 25.78 10.66
C HIS A 20 -4.44 25.10 11.96
N GLU A 21 -3.48 24.88 12.83
CA GLU A 21 -3.76 24.67 14.25
C GLU A 21 -4.22 26.01 14.83
N ALA A 22 -5.32 26.00 15.58
CA ALA A 22 -5.90 27.21 16.18
C ALA A 22 -6.35 26.92 17.61
N ILE A 23 -6.40 27.96 18.43
CA ILE A 23 -7.07 27.96 19.73
C ILE A 23 -8.33 28.79 19.57
N ILE A 24 -9.50 28.16 19.66
CA ILE A 24 -10.81 28.79 19.53
C ILE A 24 -11.62 28.46 20.78
N ASP A 25 -12.10 29.49 21.48
CA ASP A 25 -12.79 29.35 22.78
C ASP A 25 -11.96 28.53 23.79
N GLY A 26 -10.63 28.73 23.80
CA GLY A 26 -9.69 27.99 24.66
C GLY A 26 -9.45 26.52 24.26
N THR A 27 -10.07 26.03 23.18
CA THR A 27 -9.90 24.65 22.69
C THR A 27 -8.99 24.61 21.47
N THR A 28 -7.98 23.73 21.49
CA THR A 28 -7.13 23.48 20.33
C THR A 28 -7.90 22.69 19.26
N CYS A 29 -7.95 23.20 18.04
CA CYS A 29 -8.57 22.54 16.90
C CYS A 29 -7.76 22.74 15.61
N ALA A 30 -8.05 21.94 14.58
CA ALA A 30 -7.67 22.26 13.22
C ALA A 30 -8.73 23.21 12.62
N LEU A 31 -8.34 24.39 12.20
CA LEU A 31 -9.20 25.35 11.53
C LEU A 31 -8.90 25.35 10.03
N LYS A 32 -9.87 24.90 9.23
CA LYS A 32 -9.79 24.94 7.77
C LYS A 32 -10.37 26.25 7.25
N LEU A 33 -9.54 27.02 6.58
CA LEU A 33 -9.86 28.29 5.94
C LEU A 33 -10.06 28.05 4.44
N PHE A 34 -11.11 28.63 3.88
CA PHE A 34 -11.50 28.40 2.49
C PHE A 34 -11.23 29.63 1.65
N VAL A 35 -10.82 29.43 0.40
CA VAL A 35 -10.75 30.52 -0.59
C VAL A 35 -12.06 30.66 -1.38
N ASP A 36 -12.86 29.60 -1.43
CA ASP A 36 -14.08 29.49 -2.24
C ASP A 36 -15.28 29.12 -1.36
N ALA A 37 -16.30 29.99 -1.37
CA ALA A 37 -17.56 29.79 -0.65
C ALA A 37 -18.29 28.50 -1.06
N ARG A 38 -18.16 28.06 -2.33
CA ARG A 38 -18.77 26.81 -2.82
C ARG A 38 -18.11 25.59 -2.19
N LYS A 39 -16.79 25.60 -2.06
CA LYS A 39 -16.04 24.51 -1.41
C LYS A 39 -16.35 24.45 0.09
N PHE A 40 -16.43 25.60 0.75
CA PHE A 40 -16.89 25.69 2.14
C PHE A 40 -18.29 25.07 2.30
N ALA A 41 -19.25 25.49 1.48
CA ALA A 41 -20.63 25.02 1.57
C ALA A 41 -20.74 23.51 1.30
N ALA A 42 -20.01 22.99 0.31
CA ALA A 42 -19.99 21.57 -0.01
C ALA A 42 -19.43 20.72 1.15
N GLU A 43 -18.27 21.13 1.70
CA GLU A 43 -17.64 20.40 2.80
C GLU A 43 -18.45 20.50 4.11
N LEU A 44 -19.05 21.66 4.39
CA LEU A 44 -19.98 21.82 5.52
C LEU A 44 -21.20 20.89 5.39
N ALA A 45 -21.77 20.79 4.19
CA ALA A 45 -22.92 19.91 3.94
C ALA A 45 -22.56 18.43 4.13
N ALA A 46 -21.36 18.02 3.72
CA ALA A 46 -20.86 16.67 3.96
C ALA A 46 -20.70 16.37 5.45
N TYR A 47 -19.97 17.21 6.20
CA TYR A 47 -19.81 17.02 7.64
C TYR A 47 -21.13 17.02 8.40
N THR A 48 -22.05 17.92 8.06
CA THR A 48 -23.38 17.96 8.70
C THR A 48 -24.16 16.68 8.43
N THR A 49 -24.09 16.14 7.21
CA THR A 49 -24.76 14.88 6.84
C THR A 49 -24.15 13.70 7.61
N ILE A 50 -22.82 13.65 7.72
CA ILE A 50 -22.09 12.61 8.47
C ILE A 50 -22.44 12.65 9.96
N GLU A 51 -22.38 13.83 10.58
CA GLU A 51 -22.69 14.02 12.01
C GLU A 51 -24.14 13.64 12.35
N THR A 52 -25.06 13.74 11.39
CA THR A 52 -26.48 13.42 11.62
C THR A 52 -26.78 11.94 11.38
N ALA A 53 -26.22 11.34 10.31
CA ALA A 53 -26.64 10.04 9.83
C ALA A 53 -25.70 8.88 10.20
N LEU A 54 -24.42 9.15 10.52
CA LEU A 54 -23.45 8.09 10.76
C LEU A 54 -23.48 7.62 12.22
N ASP A 55 -23.38 6.30 12.42
CA ASP A 55 -23.26 5.69 13.74
C ASP A 55 -22.08 6.29 14.54
N PRO A 56 -22.22 6.55 15.86
CA PRO A 56 -21.15 7.13 16.67
C PRO A 56 -19.83 6.33 16.67
N LEU A 57 -19.87 5.00 16.49
CA LEU A 57 -18.67 4.18 16.40
C LEU A 57 -17.94 4.39 15.08
N ASP A 58 -18.67 4.42 13.96
CA ASP A 58 -18.10 4.67 12.63
C ASP A 58 -17.58 6.11 12.51
N ARG A 59 -18.26 7.07 13.16
CA ARG A 59 -17.84 8.48 13.18
C ARG A 59 -16.45 8.69 13.78
N LYS A 60 -15.99 7.82 14.68
CA LYS A 60 -14.62 7.89 15.26
C LYS A 60 -13.52 7.66 14.22
N ARG A 61 -13.87 7.13 13.03
CA ARG A 61 -12.96 6.92 11.89
C ARG A 61 -12.96 8.08 10.90
N ILE A 62 -13.69 9.15 11.19
CA ILE A 62 -13.74 10.38 10.42
C ILE A 62 -13.24 11.52 11.30
N CYS A 63 -12.56 12.51 10.70
CA CYS A 63 -12.17 13.71 11.42
C CYS A 63 -13.40 14.41 12.01
N ALA A 64 -13.47 14.51 13.34
CA ALA A 64 -14.65 15.06 14.00
C ALA A 64 -14.86 16.54 13.63
N PHE A 65 -16.13 16.90 13.37
CA PHE A 65 -16.54 18.26 13.06
C PHE A 65 -17.02 18.98 14.32
N HIS A 66 -16.38 20.09 14.67
CA HIS A 66 -16.70 20.90 15.86
C HIS A 66 -17.56 22.14 15.54
N GLY A 67 -17.96 22.32 14.28
CA GLY A 67 -18.82 23.43 13.86
C GLY A 67 -18.11 24.46 12.97
N VAL A 68 -18.84 25.52 12.67
CA VAL A 68 -18.36 26.63 11.83
C VAL A 68 -17.75 27.72 12.70
N TYR A 69 -16.66 28.32 12.22
CA TYR A 69 -16.09 29.54 12.80
C TYR A 69 -16.41 30.76 11.91
N PRO A 70 -17.24 31.71 12.36
CA PRO A 70 -17.76 32.80 11.51
C PRO A 70 -16.86 34.04 11.41
N ARG A 71 -15.76 34.09 12.15
CA ARG A 71 -14.93 35.30 12.33
C ARG A 71 -13.50 35.12 11.84
N VAL A 72 -13.30 34.46 10.69
CA VAL A 72 -11.94 34.19 10.17
C VAL A 72 -11.10 35.45 10.02
N HIS A 73 -11.74 36.58 9.71
CA HIS A 73 -11.08 37.89 9.59
C HIS A 73 -10.46 38.39 10.90
N ASP A 74 -11.00 38.01 12.06
CA ASP A 74 -10.47 38.40 13.37
C ASP A 74 -9.17 37.67 13.70
N LEU A 75 -8.95 36.50 13.11
CA LEU A 75 -7.76 35.66 13.36
C LEU A 75 -6.54 36.09 12.55
N ALA A 76 -6.77 36.70 11.39
CA ALA A 76 -5.76 36.82 10.35
C ALA A 76 -4.83 38.05 10.54
N GLY A 77 -5.17 38.95 11.46
CA GLY A 77 -4.52 40.25 11.59
C GLY A 77 -4.53 41.06 10.29
N SER A 78 -3.90 42.23 10.27
CA SER A 78 -3.77 43.05 9.05
C SER A 78 -2.77 42.49 8.02
N ALA A 79 -2.15 41.34 8.29
CA ALA A 79 -1.07 40.77 7.49
C ALA A 79 -1.53 39.74 6.46
N TRP A 80 -2.79 39.31 6.51
CA TRP A 80 -3.36 38.45 5.48
C TRP A 80 -4.00 39.30 4.39
N PRO A 81 -3.79 38.99 3.10
CA PRO A 81 -4.51 39.64 2.02
C PRO A 81 -6.00 39.31 2.19
N HIS A 82 -6.75 40.26 2.79
CA HIS A 82 -8.14 40.11 3.21
C HIS A 82 -9.11 39.73 2.07
N GLU A 83 -8.68 39.82 0.81
CA GLU A 83 -9.55 39.70 -0.35
C GLU A 83 -9.73 38.27 -0.85
N ALA A 84 -8.96 37.28 -0.37
CA ALA A 84 -8.97 35.93 -0.94
C ALA A 84 -9.55 34.81 -0.04
N VAL A 85 -9.99 35.14 1.18
CA VAL A 85 -10.46 34.12 2.16
C VAL A 85 -11.93 34.29 2.45
N HIS A 86 -12.66 33.18 2.39
CA HIS A 86 -14.05 33.11 2.80
C HIS A 86 -14.20 33.49 4.28
N THR A 87 -15.29 34.17 4.62
CA THR A 87 -15.53 34.72 5.96
C THR A 87 -15.68 33.63 7.03
N HIS A 88 -15.97 32.40 6.63
CA HIS A 88 -16.18 31.26 7.51
C HIS A 88 -15.10 30.19 7.34
N GLY A 89 -14.76 29.53 8.44
CA GLY A 89 -13.91 28.34 8.48
C GLY A 89 -14.62 27.16 9.11
N LEU A 90 -14.07 25.96 8.93
CA LEU A 90 -14.54 24.75 9.63
C LEU A 90 -13.61 24.42 10.80
N ARG A 91 -14.18 24.26 12.00
CA ARG A 91 -13.48 23.75 13.18
C ARG A 91 -13.52 22.23 13.14
N LEU A 92 -12.35 21.62 13.09
CA LEU A 92 -12.16 20.17 13.01
C LEU A 92 -11.30 19.69 14.17
N ALA A 93 -11.46 18.44 14.58
CA ALA A 93 -10.57 17.84 15.57
C ALA A 93 -9.12 17.84 15.04
N LEU A 94 -8.18 18.35 15.84
CA LEU A 94 -6.77 18.28 15.52
C LEU A 94 -6.33 16.81 15.57
N GLN A 95 -5.92 16.26 14.42
CA GLN A 95 -5.45 14.89 14.34
C GLN A 95 -3.97 14.82 14.69
N THR A 96 -3.63 13.89 15.57
CA THR A 96 -2.26 13.64 16.01
C THR A 96 -1.79 12.31 15.43
N GLY A 97 -0.80 12.34 14.57
CA GLY A 97 -0.22 11.14 13.97
C GLY A 97 0.28 11.41 12.55
N PRO A 98 1.15 10.55 12.02
CA PRO A 98 1.54 10.60 10.62
C PRO A 98 0.34 10.26 9.72
N THR A 99 0.36 10.83 8.53
CA THR A 99 -0.46 10.38 7.41
C THR A 99 -0.08 8.96 6.98
N LEU A 100 -0.98 8.28 6.26
CA LEU A 100 -0.70 6.96 5.74
C LEU A 100 0.47 7.00 4.74
N ASP A 101 0.56 8.04 3.90
CA ASP A 101 1.69 8.20 2.97
C ASP A 101 3.03 8.28 3.71
N GLU A 102 3.12 9.09 4.76
CA GLU A 102 4.33 9.18 5.59
C GLU A 102 4.68 7.82 6.22
N CYS A 103 3.67 7.08 6.70
CA CYS A 103 3.88 5.76 7.26
C CYS A 103 4.44 4.77 6.22
N LEU A 104 3.92 4.81 5.00
CA LEU A 104 4.28 3.93 3.89
C LEU A 104 5.67 4.27 3.35
N GLU A 105 5.98 5.56 3.17
CA GLU A 105 7.29 6.06 2.75
C GLU A 105 8.38 5.68 3.75
N ALA A 106 8.09 5.77 5.05
CA ALA A 106 8.98 5.33 6.11
C ALA A 106 9.12 3.80 6.21
N GLY A 107 8.32 3.01 5.48
CA GLY A 107 8.30 1.54 5.59
C GLY A 107 7.88 1.05 6.97
N SER A 108 7.15 1.88 7.72
CA SER A 108 6.95 1.72 9.16
C SER A 108 5.74 0.86 9.53
N LEU A 109 4.97 0.39 8.54
CA LEU A 109 3.78 -0.44 8.73
C LEU A 109 4.08 -1.89 8.35
N SER A 110 3.71 -2.82 9.23
CA SER A 110 3.73 -4.26 8.94
C SER A 110 2.66 -4.64 7.91
N ARG A 111 2.73 -5.87 7.37
CA ARG A 111 1.70 -6.41 6.47
C ARG A 111 0.33 -6.41 7.14
N ASP A 112 0.26 -6.84 8.39
CA ASP A 112 -0.99 -6.97 9.14
C ASP A 112 -1.58 -5.61 9.48
N GLU A 113 -0.74 -4.63 9.84
CA GLU A 113 -1.21 -3.25 10.06
C GLU A 113 -1.80 -2.64 8.78
N ARG A 114 -1.18 -2.87 7.61
CA ARG A 114 -1.73 -2.41 6.33
C ARG A 114 -3.08 -3.05 6.01
N HIS A 115 -3.22 -4.34 6.32
CA HIS A 115 -4.48 -5.05 6.11
C HIS A 115 -5.58 -4.54 7.06
N ASP A 116 -5.27 -4.31 8.34
CA ASP A 116 -6.18 -3.72 9.32
C ASP A 116 -6.64 -2.31 8.89
N ILE A 117 -5.69 -1.47 8.44
CA ILE A 117 -5.98 -0.14 7.86
C ILE A 117 -6.94 -0.24 6.68
N TYR A 118 -6.72 -1.19 5.75
CA TYR A 118 -7.61 -1.41 4.60
C TYR A 118 -9.04 -1.71 5.04
N LEU A 119 -9.20 -2.66 5.97
CA LEU A 119 -10.51 -3.09 6.45
C LEU A 119 -11.24 -1.95 7.16
N GLN A 120 -10.54 -1.15 7.96
CA GLN A 120 -11.12 0.01 8.62
C GLN A 120 -11.58 1.08 7.62
N LEU A 121 -10.77 1.40 6.61
CA LEU A 121 -11.14 2.34 5.55
C LEU A 121 -12.29 1.82 4.69
N GLN A 122 -12.26 0.53 4.32
CA GLN A 122 -13.34 -0.12 3.58
C GLN A 122 -14.67 -0.02 4.34
N ALA A 123 -14.67 -0.35 5.63
CA ALA A 123 -15.86 -0.20 6.47
C ALA A 123 -16.32 1.26 6.57
N THR A 124 -15.38 2.21 6.69
CA THR A 124 -15.69 3.65 6.73
C THR A 124 -16.35 4.13 5.43
N LEU A 125 -15.82 3.73 4.26
CA LEU A 125 -16.40 4.06 2.96
C LEU A 125 -17.78 3.44 2.75
N ARG A 126 -17.97 2.16 3.14
CA ARG A 126 -19.31 1.53 3.11
C ARG A 126 -20.31 2.32 3.93
N ALA A 127 -19.96 2.73 5.15
CA ALA A 127 -20.84 3.47 6.03
C ALA A 127 -21.14 4.89 5.48
N LEU A 128 -20.13 5.56 4.92
CA LEU A 128 -20.32 6.84 4.22
C LEU A 128 -21.31 6.70 3.06
N HIS A 129 -21.09 5.74 2.16
CA HIS A 129 -21.90 5.56 0.96
C HIS A 129 -23.34 5.12 1.30
N ALA A 130 -23.48 4.12 2.18
CA ALA A 130 -24.77 3.50 2.47
C ALA A 130 -25.60 4.28 3.48
N SER A 131 -25.00 4.72 4.59
CA SER A 131 -25.73 5.32 5.70
C SER A 131 -25.89 6.83 5.54
N THR A 132 -24.87 7.51 5.03
CA THR A 132 -24.88 8.98 4.92
C THR A 132 -25.19 9.49 3.52
N GLY A 133 -24.99 8.64 2.49
CA GLY A 133 -25.08 9.08 1.10
C GLY A 133 -24.00 10.11 0.74
N VAL A 134 -22.80 10.01 1.33
CA VAL A 134 -21.66 10.88 1.03
C VAL A 134 -20.59 10.08 0.31
N ALA A 135 -20.16 10.52 -0.86
CA ALA A 135 -18.92 10.06 -1.49
C ALA A 135 -17.79 11.03 -1.11
N HIS A 136 -16.63 10.50 -0.74
CA HIS A 136 -15.51 11.28 -0.21
C HIS A 136 -14.82 12.12 -1.31
N GLY A 137 -14.58 11.51 -2.48
CA GLY A 137 -14.05 12.15 -3.68
C GLY A 137 -12.54 12.38 -3.70
N SER A 138 -11.83 12.16 -2.58
CA SER A 138 -10.36 12.32 -2.49
C SER A 138 -9.72 11.30 -1.54
N VAL A 139 -9.97 10.02 -1.76
CA VAL A 139 -9.43 8.92 -0.95
C VAL A 139 -7.99 8.63 -1.37
N HIS A 140 -7.02 9.09 -0.58
CA HIS A 140 -5.57 8.84 -0.77
C HIS A 140 -4.81 9.01 0.55
N GLY A 141 -3.55 8.56 0.62
CA GLY A 141 -2.86 8.40 1.90
C GLY A 141 -2.59 9.69 2.68
N ARG A 142 -2.41 10.83 2.01
CA ARG A 142 -2.36 12.15 2.68
C ARG A 142 -3.63 12.54 3.46
N ASN A 143 -4.79 11.98 3.07
CA ASN A 143 -6.08 12.24 3.70
C ASN A 143 -6.44 11.16 4.73
N VAL A 144 -5.49 10.30 5.12
CA VAL A 144 -5.69 9.27 6.14
C VAL A 144 -4.63 9.46 7.22
N VAL A 145 -5.04 9.69 8.46
CA VAL A 145 -4.13 9.70 9.62
C VAL A 145 -4.17 8.36 10.32
N VAL A 146 -2.98 7.85 10.67
CA VAL A 146 -2.82 6.57 11.39
C VAL A 146 -2.49 6.86 12.86
N ASP A 147 -3.43 6.61 13.75
CA ASP A 147 -3.25 6.71 15.21
C ASP A 147 -2.99 5.31 15.77
N ARG A 148 -1.70 4.92 15.80
CA ARG A 148 -1.25 3.60 16.28
C ARG A 148 -1.55 3.37 17.75
N ARG A 149 -1.50 4.42 18.57
CA ARG A 149 -1.77 4.33 20.02
C ARG A 149 -3.20 3.86 20.26
N ARG A 150 -4.13 4.33 19.44
CA ARG A 150 -5.55 3.94 19.50
C ARG A 150 -5.93 2.87 18.47
N ARG A 151 -4.97 2.32 17.72
CA ARG A 151 -5.17 1.37 16.62
C ARG A 151 -6.31 1.77 15.68
N ARG A 152 -6.36 3.04 15.30
CA ARG A 152 -7.44 3.59 14.46
C ARG A 152 -6.88 4.36 13.27
N VAL A 153 -7.68 4.40 12.21
CA VAL A 153 -7.48 5.30 11.08
C VAL A 153 -8.54 6.39 11.08
N VAL A 154 -8.15 7.59 10.66
CA VAL A 154 -9.06 8.73 10.56
C VAL A 154 -8.99 9.30 9.15
N LEU A 155 -10.13 9.29 8.45
CA LEU A 155 -10.29 9.90 7.14
C LEU A 155 -10.52 11.41 7.28
N LEU A 156 -9.79 12.18 6.48
CA LEU A 156 -9.74 13.65 6.51
C LEU A 156 -10.24 14.24 5.19
N ASP A 157 -10.60 15.52 5.24
CA ASP A 157 -10.79 16.40 4.08
C ASP A 157 -11.91 15.98 3.11
N PHE A 158 -13.11 16.52 3.37
CA PHE A 158 -14.29 16.31 2.53
C PHE A 158 -14.49 17.44 1.50
N SER A 159 -13.43 18.16 1.12
CA SER A 159 -13.54 19.28 0.16
C SER A 159 -13.91 18.86 -1.27
N SER A 160 -13.64 17.61 -1.63
CA SER A 160 -14.02 17.01 -2.92
C SER A 160 -15.25 16.11 -2.82
N SER A 161 -15.93 16.15 -1.67
CA SER A 161 -17.06 15.25 -1.41
C SER A 161 -18.28 15.58 -2.26
N SER A 162 -19.20 14.63 -2.31
CA SER A 162 -20.44 14.76 -3.05
C SER A 162 -21.56 14.04 -2.33
N LEU A 163 -22.73 14.67 -2.26
CA LEU A 163 -23.92 14.07 -1.66
C LEU A 163 -24.72 13.31 -2.71
N ARG A 164 -25.29 12.18 -2.33
CA ARG A 164 -26.15 11.33 -3.17
C ARG A 164 -27.38 12.08 -3.65
N ARG A 165 -27.99 12.90 -2.79
CA ARG A 165 -29.17 13.71 -3.13
C ARG A 165 -28.92 14.74 -4.23
N ASP A 166 -27.65 15.11 -4.44
CA ASP A 166 -27.22 16.10 -5.43
C ASP A 166 -26.62 15.41 -6.69
N ALA A 167 -26.87 14.12 -6.88
CA ALA A 167 -26.25 13.30 -7.91
C ALA A 167 -27.28 12.45 -8.65
N GLU A 168 -27.20 12.43 -9.98
CA GLU A 168 -27.88 11.41 -10.77
C GLU A 168 -27.36 10.01 -10.43
N PRO A 169 -28.17 8.94 -10.53
CA PRO A 169 -27.77 7.58 -10.15
C PRO A 169 -26.44 7.13 -10.77
N ALA A 170 -26.24 7.39 -12.06
CA ALA A 170 -24.99 7.04 -12.75
C ALA A 170 -23.79 7.88 -12.28
N GLN A 171 -24.00 9.14 -11.90
CA GLN A 171 -22.95 9.98 -11.33
C GLN A 171 -22.58 9.51 -9.91
N TRP A 172 -23.57 9.13 -9.10
CA TRP A 172 -23.35 8.58 -7.77
C TRP A 172 -22.49 7.31 -7.83
N LEU A 173 -22.84 6.35 -8.71
CA LEU A 173 -22.06 5.13 -8.91
C LEU A 173 -20.60 5.43 -9.29
N ARG A 174 -20.36 6.38 -10.20
CA ARG A 174 -19.00 6.80 -10.57
C ARG A 174 -18.24 7.44 -9.41
N ARG A 175 -18.91 8.26 -8.59
CA ARG A 175 -18.29 8.93 -7.43
C ARG A 175 -17.89 7.92 -6.37
N THR A 176 -18.76 6.96 -6.06
CA THR A 176 -18.43 5.88 -5.11
C THR A 176 -17.37 4.94 -5.67
N ALA A 177 -17.41 4.62 -6.97
CA ALA A 177 -16.36 3.84 -7.62
C ALA A 177 -14.99 4.49 -7.49
N ARG A 178 -14.90 5.82 -7.65
CA ARG A 178 -13.66 6.58 -7.47
C ARG A 178 -13.09 6.48 -6.05
N ASP A 179 -13.95 6.46 -5.03
CA ASP A 179 -13.51 6.25 -3.65
C ASP A 179 -12.90 4.85 -3.46
N TRP A 180 -13.50 3.83 -4.09
CA TRP A 180 -12.99 2.46 -4.07
C TRP A 180 -11.67 2.34 -4.82
N GLU A 181 -11.56 2.94 -6.00
CA GLU A 181 -10.30 3.02 -6.77
C GLU A 181 -9.19 3.69 -5.94
N GLY A 182 -9.48 4.82 -5.29
CA GLY A 182 -8.51 5.49 -4.41
C GLY A 182 -8.08 4.63 -3.21
N LEU A 183 -9.01 3.84 -2.64
CA LEU A 183 -8.69 2.88 -1.58
C LEU A 183 -7.76 1.77 -2.07
N ASP A 184 -8.06 1.18 -3.23
CA ASP A 184 -7.24 0.11 -3.80
C ASP A 184 -5.86 0.64 -4.22
N GLU A 185 -5.79 1.82 -4.83
CA GLU A 185 -4.54 2.48 -5.24
C GLU A 185 -3.57 2.75 -4.07
N MET A 186 -4.08 3.18 -2.91
CA MET A 186 -3.25 3.47 -1.73
C MET A 186 -2.43 2.28 -1.27
N LEU A 187 -2.96 1.06 -1.37
CA LEU A 187 -2.23 -0.15 -0.96
C LEU A 187 -1.54 -0.81 -2.14
N ALA A 188 -2.06 -0.57 -3.35
CA ALA A 188 -1.47 -1.02 -4.59
C ALA A 188 -0.04 -0.53 -4.76
N ASP A 189 0.14 0.77 -4.54
CA ASP A 189 1.40 1.45 -4.70
C ASP A 189 2.43 0.96 -3.66
N VAL A 190 2.00 0.40 -2.54
CA VAL A 190 2.90 -0.14 -1.50
C VAL A 190 3.53 -1.46 -1.95
N ALA A 191 2.73 -2.40 -2.45
CA ALA A 191 3.29 -3.66 -2.94
C ALA A 191 4.11 -3.43 -4.21
N ALA A 192 3.67 -2.54 -5.10
CA ALA A 192 4.42 -2.17 -6.30
C ALA A 192 5.72 -1.40 -5.98
N ARG A 193 5.73 -0.48 -4.99
CA ARG A 193 6.97 0.18 -4.53
C ARG A 193 7.90 -0.78 -3.81
N ALA A 194 7.37 -1.70 -2.99
CA ALA A 194 8.16 -2.75 -2.35
C ALA A 194 8.81 -3.67 -3.37
N LEU A 195 8.06 -4.08 -4.40
CA LEU A 195 8.57 -4.87 -5.52
C LEU A 195 9.62 -4.10 -6.32
N ARG A 196 9.35 -2.85 -6.70
CA ARG A 196 10.29 -1.99 -7.44
C ARG A 196 11.58 -1.74 -6.67
N LYS A 197 11.50 -1.52 -5.35
CA LYS A 197 12.67 -1.35 -4.48
C LYS A 197 13.45 -2.66 -4.34
N GLY A 198 12.78 -3.78 -4.10
CA GLY A 198 13.43 -5.09 -4.00
C GLY A 198 14.12 -5.53 -5.30
N VAL A 199 13.42 -5.38 -6.43
CA VAL A 199 13.96 -5.66 -7.77
C VAL A 199 15.10 -4.69 -8.09
N GLY A 200 14.95 -3.40 -7.80
CA GLY A 200 15.99 -2.40 -8.00
C GLY A 200 17.26 -2.65 -7.17
N ASP A 201 17.11 -3.02 -5.90
CA ASP A 201 18.22 -3.34 -5.01
C ASP A 201 18.91 -4.66 -5.39
N ALA A 202 18.14 -5.66 -5.83
CA ALA A 202 18.68 -6.92 -6.35
C ALA A 202 19.47 -6.71 -7.67
N LEU A 203 18.94 -5.91 -8.59
CA LEU A 203 19.62 -5.52 -9.83
C LEU A 203 20.91 -4.74 -9.53
N ARG A 204 20.88 -3.76 -8.63
CA ARG A 204 22.09 -3.00 -8.23
C ARG A 204 23.15 -3.90 -7.63
N ARG A 205 22.79 -4.82 -6.72
CA ARG A 205 23.75 -5.78 -6.13
C ARG A 205 24.39 -6.67 -7.19
N LYS A 206 23.62 -7.14 -8.18
CA LYS A 206 24.12 -8.00 -9.25
C LYS A 206 24.99 -7.26 -10.28
N ILE A 207 24.66 -6.00 -10.60
CA ILE A 207 25.52 -5.15 -11.45
C ILE A 207 26.86 -4.92 -10.75
N LEU A 208 26.84 -4.57 -9.47
CA LEU A 208 28.06 -4.37 -8.68
C LEU A 208 28.88 -5.66 -8.54
N SER A 209 28.24 -6.83 -8.43
CA SER A 209 28.98 -8.11 -8.41
C SER A 209 29.56 -8.47 -9.78
N ALA A 210 28.86 -8.18 -10.88
CA ALA A 210 29.37 -8.40 -12.23
C ALA A 210 30.58 -7.49 -12.53
N GLU A 211 30.51 -6.21 -12.17
CA GLU A 211 31.63 -5.27 -12.28
C GLU A 211 32.82 -5.69 -11.40
N HIS A 212 32.55 -6.24 -10.21
CA HIS A 212 33.60 -6.78 -9.33
C HIS A 212 34.28 -8.02 -9.95
N MET A 213 33.49 -8.94 -10.52
CA MET A 213 34.00 -10.13 -11.21
C MET A 213 34.80 -9.76 -12.47
N GLU A 214 34.37 -8.75 -13.23
CA GLU A 214 35.10 -8.23 -14.38
C GLU A 214 36.44 -7.60 -13.98
N ARG A 215 36.49 -6.86 -12.86
CA ARG A 215 37.74 -6.34 -12.30
C ARG A 215 38.68 -7.45 -11.84
N LEU A 216 38.17 -8.51 -11.22
CA LEU A 216 38.98 -9.67 -10.83
C LEU A 216 39.52 -10.41 -12.07
N ALA A 217 38.71 -10.56 -13.12
CA ALA A 217 39.12 -11.19 -14.38
C ALA A 217 40.18 -10.35 -15.11
N LEU A 218 40.03 -9.01 -15.14
CA LEU A 218 41.02 -8.10 -15.71
C LEU A 218 42.32 -8.09 -14.89
N ALA A 219 42.25 -8.17 -13.56
CA ALA A 219 43.43 -8.29 -12.70
C ALA A 219 44.16 -9.62 -12.96
N ALA A 220 43.44 -10.74 -13.05
CA ALA A 220 44.00 -12.05 -13.38
C ALA A 220 44.59 -12.11 -14.80
N ALA A 221 44.03 -11.37 -15.75
CA ALA A 221 44.56 -11.26 -17.11
C ALA A 221 45.76 -10.30 -17.21
N GLY A 222 45.90 -9.36 -16.27
CA GLY A 222 46.97 -8.37 -16.18
C GLY A 222 48.24 -8.84 -15.46
N GLU A 223 48.18 -9.95 -14.72
CA GLU A 223 49.35 -10.61 -14.12
C GLU A 223 50.11 -11.46 -15.15
N GLY A 224 50.60 -10.77 -16.18
CA GLY A 224 51.58 -11.23 -17.15
C GLY A 224 52.81 -10.33 -17.19
N VAL A 225 53.15 -9.65 -16.09
CA VAL A 225 54.42 -8.92 -15.95
C VAL A 225 55.16 -9.52 -14.77
N GLY A 226 56.09 -10.42 -15.11
CA GLY A 226 57.03 -10.97 -14.13
C GLY A 226 57.96 -9.89 -13.58
N VAL A 227 58.24 -10.00 -12.29
CA VAL A 227 59.51 -9.55 -11.73
C VAL A 227 59.96 -10.60 -10.72
N ASP A 228 61.03 -11.29 -11.09
CA ASP A 228 61.86 -12.09 -10.21
C ASP A 228 62.45 -11.23 -9.08
N ALA A 229 62.70 -11.93 -7.97
CA ALA A 229 63.66 -11.61 -6.90
C ALA A 229 63.31 -10.46 -5.94
N ALA A 230 63.01 -10.82 -4.69
CA ALA A 230 63.98 -10.70 -3.60
C ALA A 230 63.48 -11.40 -2.33
N ILE A 231 64.24 -12.42 -1.94
CA ILE A 231 64.26 -13.01 -0.60
C ILE A 231 64.72 -11.94 0.39
N GLY A 232 63.99 -11.79 1.50
CA GLY A 232 64.36 -10.93 2.62
C GLY A 232 63.63 -11.35 3.89
N GLU A 233 64.36 -12.04 4.76
CA GLU A 233 63.98 -12.47 6.11
C GLU A 233 63.61 -11.29 7.05
N GLN A 234 63.11 -11.66 8.24
CA GLN A 234 62.83 -10.87 9.45
C GLN A 234 61.40 -10.31 9.52
N GLY A 235 60.67 -10.40 10.63
CA GLY A 235 61.03 -10.81 11.98
C GLY A 235 59.79 -10.73 12.89
N GLN A 236 59.98 -11.30 14.07
CA GLN A 236 59.07 -11.39 15.21
C GLN A 236 58.35 -10.07 15.56
N GLY A 237 57.14 -10.19 16.14
CA GLY A 237 56.70 -9.19 17.13
C GLY A 237 55.19 -9.13 17.42
N ARG A 238 54.83 -9.52 18.66
CA ARG A 238 53.78 -8.97 19.55
C ARG A 238 52.31 -9.06 19.09
N GLU A 239 51.39 -9.76 19.76
CA GLU A 239 50.97 -9.70 21.18
C GLU A 239 50.87 -8.28 21.77
N GLU A 240 49.65 -7.72 21.71
CA GLU A 240 49.00 -6.79 22.64
C GLU A 240 47.58 -6.61 22.05
N GLY A 241 46.47 -6.90 22.72
CA GLY A 241 46.13 -6.59 24.10
C GLY A 241 45.17 -5.40 24.07
N GLN A 242 43.86 -5.63 23.93
CA GLN A 242 42.87 -4.58 24.20
C GLN A 242 41.68 -5.13 24.98
N GLU A 243 41.81 -4.96 26.29
CA GLU A 243 40.82 -5.05 27.34
C GLU A 243 39.87 -3.82 27.34
N ARG A 244 38.65 -4.05 27.87
CA ARG A 244 37.68 -3.11 28.48
C ARG A 244 36.95 -2.18 27.49
N GLU A 245 35.64 -1.96 27.61
CA GLU A 245 34.92 -1.62 28.85
C GLU A 245 33.56 -2.33 29.00
N ASP A 246 33.37 -2.86 30.21
CA ASP A 246 32.08 -3.11 30.83
C ASP A 246 31.33 -1.78 31.06
N VAL A 247 30.07 -1.72 30.62
CA VAL A 247 29.07 -0.82 31.22
C VAL A 247 27.85 -1.66 31.55
N GLY A 248 27.76 -2.09 32.80
CA GLY A 248 26.51 -2.52 33.40
C GLY A 248 25.80 -1.31 34.01
N VAL A 249 24.51 -1.13 33.73
CA VAL A 249 23.55 -0.44 34.62
C VAL A 249 22.16 -1.06 34.47
N GLU A 250 21.81 -1.81 35.52
CA GLU A 250 20.52 -1.89 36.24
C GLU A 250 19.20 -2.18 35.51
N ASP A 251 18.83 -3.45 35.67
CA ASP A 251 17.55 -4.00 36.12
C ASP A 251 16.63 -3.02 36.92
N ARG A 252 15.39 -2.83 36.46
CA ARG A 252 14.22 -2.57 37.33
C ARG A 252 13.00 -3.34 36.84
N ARG A 253 12.72 -4.42 37.56
CA ARG A 253 11.42 -5.10 37.65
C ARG A 253 10.43 -4.33 38.53
N GLY A 254 9.15 -4.59 38.29
CA GLY A 254 7.99 -4.25 39.15
C GLY A 254 7.09 -3.21 38.45
N GLU A 255 5.80 -3.42 38.24
CA GLU A 255 4.84 -4.17 39.04
C GLU A 255 3.69 -4.74 38.20
N GLN A 256 3.19 -5.86 38.69
CA GLN A 256 1.97 -6.53 38.29
C GLN A 256 0.76 -5.81 38.90
N GLY A 257 -0.32 -5.70 38.14
CA GLY A 257 -1.65 -5.37 38.65
C GLY A 257 -2.70 -6.22 37.95
N ARG A 258 -3.03 -7.37 38.54
CA ARG A 258 -4.24 -8.15 38.25
C ARG A 258 -5.44 -7.46 38.89
N ILE A 259 -6.54 -7.31 38.16
CA ILE A 259 -7.91 -7.45 38.70
C ILE A 259 -8.72 -8.30 37.72
N VAL A 260 -9.57 -9.13 38.30
CA VAL A 260 -10.30 -10.30 37.79
C VAL A 260 -11.78 -9.93 37.57
N ASP A 261 -12.51 -10.86 36.96
CA ASP A 261 -13.97 -11.08 36.98
C ASP A 261 -14.78 -10.33 35.90
N ALA A 262 -15.79 -10.90 35.23
CA ALA A 262 -16.39 -12.23 35.12
C ALA A 262 -17.30 -12.14 33.85
N ALA A 263 -17.27 -13.09 32.92
CA ALA A 263 -18.19 -14.23 32.76
C ALA A 263 -19.64 -13.89 32.32
N GLU A 264 -20.16 -14.75 31.43
CA GLU A 264 -21.57 -14.98 31.02
C GLU A 264 -22.10 -14.10 29.85
N ASN A 265 -22.79 -14.59 28.81
CA ASN A 265 -23.54 -15.85 28.64
C ASN A 265 -23.89 -16.17 27.16
N GLU A 266 -24.14 -17.47 26.93
CA GLU A 266 -25.08 -18.11 25.96
C GLU A 266 -24.89 -17.94 24.44
N VAL A 267 -24.54 -19.02 23.69
CA VAL A 267 -25.36 -20.19 23.27
C VAL A 267 -26.53 -19.81 22.37
N TRP A 268 -26.34 -19.90 21.05
CA TRP A 268 -27.38 -20.35 20.10
C TRP A 268 -26.71 -21.19 19.00
N ALA A 269 -27.05 -22.47 18.98
CA ALA A 269 -26.83 -23.40 17.90
C ALA A 269 -28.19 -23.78 17.29
N ASP A 270 -28.14 -24.25 16.04
CA ASP A 270 -29.15 -24.99 15.27
C ASP A 270 -30.29 -24.24 14.55
N LYS A 271 -30.07 -24.08 13.23
CA LYS A 271 -30.92 -24.46 12.07
C LYS A 271 -30.48 -23.55 10.92
N GLU A 272 -30.05 -24.00 9.75
CA GLU A 272 -30.83 -24.83 8.83
C GLU A 272 -29.94 -25.73 7.95
N ARG A 273 -30.52 -26.88 7.62
CA ARG A 273 -30.00 -27.92 6.74
C ARG A 273 -30.89 -27.94 5.48
N GLY A 274 -30.28 -28.05 4.31
CA GLY A 274 -30.93 -28.35 3.02
C GLY A 274 -30.85 -27.18 2.02
N THR A 275 -30.44 -27.31 0.76
CA THR A 275 -30.25 -28.47 -0.11
C THR A 275 -29.24 -28.11 -1.21
N ALA A 276 -28.54 -29.14 -1.71
CA ALA A 276 -27.55 -29.11 -2.79
C ALA A 276 -28.11 -28.59 -4.13
N ASP A 277 -27.24 -28.05 -4.99
CA ASP A 277 -26.95 -28.72 -6.27
C ASP A 277 -25.68 -28.20 -7.00
N THR A 278 -24.78 -29.15 -7.22
CA THR A 278 -23.89 -29.42 -8.36
C THR A 278 -23.46 -28.29 -9.34
N ALA A 279 -22.15 -27.98 -9.36
CA ALA A 279 -21.39 -27.69 -10.58
C ALA A 279 -19.85 -27.70 -10.36
N GLY A 280 -19.16 -28.69 -10.92
CA GLY A 280 -17.95 -28.44 -11.71
C GLY A 280 -16.59 -28.20 -11.03
N ASP A 281 -16.21 -28.94 -9.99
CA ASP A 281 -14.79 -29.01 -9.56
C ASP A 281 -14.07 -30.13 -10.29
N GLY A 282 -13.37 -29.79 -11.38
CA GLY A 282 -12.56 -30.75 -12.12
C GLY A 282 -11.56 -30.16 -13.12
N GLU A 283 -11.71 -28.89 -13.51
CA GLU A 283 -10.90 -28.32 -14.60
C GLU A 283 -9.70 -27.49 -14.10
N TRP A 284 -9.71 -27.01 -12.85
CA TRP A 284 -8.65 -26.15 -12.31
C TRP A 284 -7.39 -26.90 -11.85
N VAL A 285 -7.49 -28.19 -11.55
CA VAL A 285 -6.37 -28.97 -11.00
C VAL A 285 -5.34 -29.34 -12.08
N GLU A 286 -5.73 -29.37 -13.36
CA GLU A 286 -4.82 -29.72 -14.46
C GLU A 286 -3.99 -28.52 -14.96
N GLU A 287 -4.55 -27.29 -14.94
CA GLU A 287 -3.84 -26.07 -15.33
C GLU A 287 -2.76 -25.67 -14.30
N GLU A 288 -3.00 -25.92 -13.00
CA GLU A 288 -2.03 -25.68 -11.92
C GLU A 288 -0.86 -26.68 -11.92
N ARG A 289 -1.05 -27.89 -12.45
CA ARG A 289 0.03 -28.88 -12.61
C ARG A 289 1.02 -28.47 -13.71
N GLY A 290 0.51 -27.94 -14.82
CA GLY A 290 1.34 -27.57 -15.98
C GLY A 290 2.39 -26.49 -15.67
N THR A 291 2.07 -25.52 -14.81
CA THR A 291 3.01 -24.45 -14.45
C THR A 291 4.11 -24.86 -13.46
N ALA A 292 3.83 -25.84 -12.60
CA ALA A 292 4.83 -26.40 -11.67
C ALA A 292 5.80 -27.35 -12.40
N ASP A 293 5.30 -28.16 -13.32
CA ASP A 293 6.11 -29.09 -14.11
C ASP A 293 7.01 -28.32 -15.10
N ALA A 294 6.51 -27.25 -15.72
CA ALA A 294 7.32 -26.36 -16.58
C ALA A 294 8.45 -25.64 -15.82
N ALA A 295 8.26 -25.34 -14.52
CA ALA A 295 9.28 -24.72 -13.68
C ALA A 295 10.41 -25.70 -13.31
N GLU A 296 10.11 -26.98 -13.09
CA GLU A 296 11.11 -28.02 -12.85
C GLU A 296 11.88 -28.37 -14.13
N GLU A 297 11.22 -28.45 -15.28
CA GLU A 297 11.88 -28.67 -16.58
C GLU A 297 12.81 -27.50 -16.95
N ALA A 298 12.41 -26.26 -16.62
CA ALA A 298 13.26 -25.08 -16.77
C ALA A 298 14.49 -25.09 -15.84
N LYS A 299 14.41 -25.69 -14.64
CA LYS A 299 15.59 -25.87 -13.75
C LYS A 299 16.61 -26.80 -14.36
N GLU A 300 16.16 -27.88 -14.99
CA GLU A 300 17.04 -28.87 -15.62
C GLU A 300 17.78 -28.27 -16.82
N TRP A 301 17.11 -27.39 -17.58
CA TRP A 301 17.71 -26.72 -18.75
C TRP A 301 18.63 -25.53 -18.41
N LEU A 302 18.35 -24.79 -17.34
CA LEU A 302 19.10 -23.57 -16.99
C LEU A 302 20.37 -23.82 -16.16
N GLY A 303 20.59 -25.05 -15.68
CA GLY A 303 21.77 -25.37 -14.86
C GLY A 303 21.89 -24.50 -13.60
N ASP A 304 23.12 -24.20 -13.19
CA ASP A 304 23.42 -23.43 -11.95
C ASP A 304 22.90 -21.97 -11.95
N ASP A 305 22.26 -21.49 -13.02
CA ASP A 305 21.54 -20.21 -13.05
C ASP A 305 20.18 -20.27 -12.32
N CYS A 306 20.19 -20.82 -11.10
CA CYS A 306 19.02 -21.05 -10.24
C CYS A 306 18.23 -19.76 -9.93
N TRP A 307 18.86 -18.60 -10.09
CA TRP A 307 18.28 -17.31 -9.74
C TRP A 307 17.15 -16.88 -10.67
N LEU A 308 17.15 -17.30 -11.94
CA LEU A 308 16.06 -16.97 -12.87
C LEU A 308 14.83 -17.79 -12.51
N VAL A 309 15.02 -19.07 -12.22
CA VAL A 309 13.95 -19.93 -11.73
C VAL A 309 13.39 -19.41 -10.42
N ASP A 310 14.25 -19.06 -9.45
CA ASP A 310 13.79 -18.48 -8.19
C ASP A 310 12.99 -17.19 -8.39
N ALA A 311 13.41 -16.34 -9.32
CA ALA A 311 12.69 -15.11 -9.67
C ALA A 311 11.33 -15.41 -10.31
N VAL A 312 11.26 -16.37 -11.24
CA VAL A 312 10.00 -16.82 -11.87
C VAL A 312 9.08 -17.44 -10.81
N THR A 313 9.58 -18.34 -9.97
CA THR A 313 8.81 -18.99 -8.90
C THR A 313 8.28 -17.98 -7.89
N GLN A 314 9.08 -16.97 -7.51
CA GLN A 314 8.64 -15.90 -6.62
C GLN A 314 7.57 -15.01 -7.26
N LEU A 315 7.72 -14.65 -8.53
CA LEU A 315 6.71 -13.89 -9.29
C LEU A 315 5.41 -14.69 -9.47
N SER A 316 5.48 -15.97 -9.84
CA SER A 316 4.32 -16.84 -10.00
C SER A 316 3.60 -17.10 -8.67
N THR A 317 4.35 -17.27 -7.57
CA THR A 317 3.76 -17.37 -6.22
C THR A 317 3.09 -16.05 -5.81
N ALA A 318 3.71 -14.90 -6.09
CA ALA A 318 3.10 -13.61 -5.81
C ALA A 318 1.82 -13.36 -6.62
N ILE A 319 1.77 -13.79 -7.89
CA ILE A 319 0.56 -13.76 -8.73
C ILE A 319 -0.53 -14.65 -8.13
N ARG A 320 -0.19 -15.87 -7.71
CA ARG A 320 -1.13 -16.82 -7.10
C ARG A 320 -1.70 -16.29 -5.79
N ASP A 321 -0.85 -15.78 -4.92
CA ASP A 321 -1.24 -15.20 -3.63
C ASP A 321 -2.06 -13.89 -3.82
N SER A 322 -1.90 -13.21 -4.95
CA SER A 322 -2.71 -12.03 -5.30
C SER A 322 -4.17 -12.37 -5.62
N ALA A 323 -4.50 -13.64 -5.90
CA ALA A 323 -5.88 -14.10 -6.07
C ALA A 323 -6.73 -13.97 -4.78
N LEU A 324 -6.08 -13.71 -3.63
CA LEU A 324 -6.73 -13.40 -2.34
C LEU A 324 -7.01 -11.89 -2.14
N ILE A 325 -6.68 -11.04 -3.12
CA ILE A 325 -6.82 -9.58 -3.08
C ILE A 325 -7.94 -9.16 -4.07
N PRO A 326 -8.71 -8.08 -3.81
CA PRO A 326 -9.79 -7.63 -4.71
C PRO A 326 -9.40 -7.53 -6.20
N THR A 327 -10.36 -7.91 -7.05
CA THR A 327 -10.17 -8.33 -8.45
C THR A 327 -9.56 -7.30 -9.40
N SER A 328 -9.70 -6.00 -9.12
CA SER A 328 -9.09 -4.91 -9.92
C SER A 328 -7.57 -4.88 -9.75
N TYR A 329 -7.08 -5.04 -8.52
CA TYR A 329 -5.67 -4.96 -8.18
C TYR A 329 -4.89 -6.23 -8.52
N ALA A 330 -5.46 -7.39 -8.23
CA ALA A 330 -4.89 -8.68 -8.62
C ALA A 330 -4.65 -8.75 -10.13
N ARG A 331 -5.56 -8.18 -10.93
CA ARG A 331 -5.43 -8.14 -12.39
C ARG A 331 -4.29 -7.22 -12.87
N ALA A 332 -4.18 -6.01 -12.33
CA ALA A 332 -3.11 -5.08 -12.72
C ALA A 332 -1.73 -5.63 -12.34
N LEU A 333 -1.61 -6.17 -11.12
CA LEU A 333 -0.35 -6.74 -10.62
C LEU A 333 0.03 -8.00 -11.39
N ARG A 334 -0.94 -8.84 -11.77
CA ARG A 334 -0.75 -10.00 -12.64
C ARG A 334 -0.25 -9.58 -14.02
N VAL A 335 -0.86 -8.58 -14.65
CA VAL A 335 -0.42 -8.10 -15.98
C VAL A 335 1.00 -7.53 -15.95
N GLU A 336 1.36 -6.75 -14.92
CA GLU A 336 2.73 -6.24 -14.78
C GLU A 336 3.74 -7.36 -14.50
N ALA A 337 3.40 -8.31 -13.63
CA ALA A 337 4.25 -9.46 -13.34
C ALA A 337 4.45 -10.36 -14.57
N GLU A 338 3.38 -10.62 -15.34
CA GLU A 338 3.44 -11.34 -16.62
C GLU A 338 4.31 -10.61 -17.65
N GLU A 339 4.23 -9.27 -17.74
CA GLU A 339 5.05 -8.49 -18.67
C GLU A 339 6.54 -8.49 -18.28
N VAL A 340 6.86 -8.37 -16.98
CA VAL A 340 8.24 -8.49 -16.48
C VAL A 340 8.78 -9.89 -16.75
N LEU A 341 7.99 -10.92 -16.47
CA LEU A 341 8.34 -12.31 -16.74
C LEU A 341 8.58 -12.53 -18.23
N ARG A 342 7.70 -12.03 -19.11
CA ARG A 342 7.87 -12.10 -20.57
C ARG A 342 9.16 -11.42 -21.04
N ARG A 343 9.50 -10.25 -20.49
CA ARG A 343 10.74 -9.54 -20.88
C ARG A 343 11.99 -10.29 -20.44
N LEU A 344 11.98 -10.83 -19.22
CA LEU A 344 13.08 -11.67 -18.73
C LEU A 344 13.22 -12.91 -19.61
N LEU A 345 12.13 -13.65 -19.83
CA LEU A 345 12.13 -14.84 -20.67
C LEU A 345 12.58 -14.52 -22.10
N ARG A 346 12.08 -13.45 -22.75
CA ARG A 346 12.54 -13.07 -24.09
C ARG A 346 14.01 -12.69 -24.14
N LYS A 347 14.52 -11.98 -23.12
CA LYS A 347 15.93 -11.60 -23.06
C LYS A 347 16.84 -12.82 -22.96
N TYR A 348 16.45 -13.83 -22.18
CA TYR A 348 17.30 -15.01 -21.93
C TYR A 348 17.08 -16.13 -22.96
N PHE A 349 15.85 -16.34 -23.43
CA PHE A 349 15.51 -17.42 -24.36
C PHE A 349 15.40 -16.96 -25.83
N GLY A 350 15.31 -15.65 -26.09
CA GLY A 350 15.25 -15.11 -27.45
C GLY A 350 16.56 -15.21 -28.22
N GLU A 351 17.68 -15.46 -27.54
CA GLU A 351 19.00 -15.68 -28.14
C GLU A 351 19.29 -17.16 -28.44
N LEU A 352 18.40 -18.08 -28.06
CA LEU A 352 18.59 -19.51 -28.32
C LEU A 352 18.21 -19.87 -29.77
N PRO A 353 19.13 -20.45 -30.54
CA PRO A 353 18.84 -20.90 -31.89
C PRO A 353 17.95 -22.14 -31.79
N CYS A 354 16.70 -22.00 -32.23
CA CYS A 354 15.63 -23.01 -32.28
C CYS A 354 15.01 -23.42 -30.92
N GLY A 355 13.75 -23.03 -30.69
CA GLY A 355 12.88 -23.60 -29.64
C GLY A 355 12.22 -22.59 -28.68
N GLY A 356 12.74 -21.37 -28.57
CA GLY A 356 12.29 -20.39 -27.57
C GLY A 356 10.78 -20.13 -27.58
N ASP A 357 10.15 -20.01 -28.75
CA ASP A 357 8.72 -19.70 -28.89
C ASP A 357 7.75 -20.82 -28.43
N MET A 358 8.21 -22.08 -28.35
CA MET A 358 7.37 -23.20 -27.88
C MET A 358 7.44 -23.32 -26.35
N VAL A 359 8.66 -23.27 -25.78
CA VAL A 359 8.86 -23.21 -24.34
C VAL A 359 8.15 -21.98 -23.74
N PHE A 360 8.16 -20.86 -24.47
CA PHE A 360 7.49 -19.63 -24.08
C PHE A 360 5.96 -19.72 -24.09
N ARG A 361 5.37 -20.54 -24.97
CA ARG A 361 3.92 -20.74 -25.06
C ARG A 361 3.42 -21.71 -24.00
N ASP A 362 4.18 -22.78 -23.74
CA ASP A 362 3.85 -23.78 -22.72
C ASP A 362 4.00 -23.20 -21.30
N ALA A 363 5.05 -22.43 -21.03
CA ALA A 363 5.26 -21.80 -19.72
C ALA A 363 4.21 -20.72 -19.37
N LEU A 364 3.47 -20.20 -20.35
CA LEU A 364 2.43 -19.17 -20.16
C LEU A 364 0.99 -19.72 -20.29
N GLY A 365 0.81 -21.02 -20.50
CA GLY A 365 -0.52 -21.67 -20.56
C GLY A 365 -1.37 -21.31 -21.78
N SER A 366 -0.78 -20.73 -22.83
CA SER A 366 -1.50 -20.29 -24.03
C SER A 366 -1.53 -21.39 -25.11
N GLY A 367 -2.33 -22.44 -24.90
CA GLY A 367 -2.60 -23.49 -25.89
C GLY A 367 -3.88 -23.23 -26.67
N ASP A 368 -3.78 -22.96 -27.98
CA ASP A 368 -4.91 -22.85 -28.91
C ASP A 368 -5.45 -24.24 -29.29
N ASP A 369 -6.72 -24.51 -28.99
CA ASP A 369 -7.40 -25.80 -29.16
C ASP A 369 -7.93 -26.07 -30.59
N HIS A 370 -7.34 -25.45 -31.61
CA HIS A 370 -7.95 -25.37 -32.95
C HIS A 370 -7.04 -25.60 -34.15
N VAL A 371 -6.16 -26.61 -34.17
CA VAL A 371 -5.63 -27.16 -35.44
C VAL A 371 -5.31 -28.67 -35.37
N ALA A 372 -6.31 -29.55 -35.50
CA ALA A 372 -6.10 -30.93 -36.00
C ALA A 372 -7.42 -31.66 -36.33
N ARG A 373 -8.16 -31.22 -37.35
CA ARG A 373 -9.11 -32.11 -38.06
C ARG A 373 -8.90 -32.04 -39.57
N GLY A 374 -7.87 -32.76 -40.02
CA GLY A 374 -7.61 -33.02 -41.42
C GLY A 374 -7.65 -34.51 -41.73
N VAL A 375 -8.71 -34.91 -42.44
CA VAL A 375 -8.72 -35.96 -43.48
C VAL A 375 -8.62 -37.43 -43.05
N LYS A 376 -9.77 -38.13 -43.07
CA LYS A 376 -9.85 -39.50 -43.59
C LYS A 376 -10.92 -39.59 -44.68
N ARG A 377 -10.48 -39.75 -45.92
CA ARG A 377 -11.29 -40.18 -47.08
C ARG A 377 -11.68 -41.66 -46.90
N LYS A 378 -12.95 -42.00 -47.15
CA LYS A 378 -13.33 -43.30 -47.72
C LYS A 378 -14.21 -43.06 -48.94
N ARG A 379 -13.85 -43.74 -50.02
CA ARG A 379 -14.48 -43.72 -51.34
C ARG A 379 -15.82 -44.46 -51.31
N SER A 380 -16.71 -43.98 -52.18
CA SER A 380 -17.85 -44.66 -52.80
C SER A 380 -17.49 -46.01 -53.40
#